data_AF-A0AAN8WXE4-F1
#
_entry.id   AF-A0AAN8WXE4-F1
#
_cell.length_a   1.000
_cell.length_b   1.000
_cell.length_c   1.000
_cell.angle_alpha   90.00
_cell.angle_beta   90.00
_cell.angle_gamma   90.00
#
_symmetry.space_group_name_H-M   'P 1'
#
loop_
_entity.id
_entity.type
_entity.pdbx_description
1 polymer ?
#
loop_
_entity_poly.entity_id
_entity_poly.type
_entity_poly.pdbx_seq_one_letter_code
_entity_poly.pdbx_strand_id
1 'polypeptide(L)' 'SNIKVFSVHPGSVQSNLARHISGGFQASFFAEFFFKKTLEGAQTTLYCALEAEQNNEHYYF' A
#
# COMPACT_ATOMS: atom_id res chain seq x y z
N SER A 1 -3.08 -28.60 -0.33
CA SER A 1 -3.43 -27.18 -0.18
C SER A 1 -2.27 -26.33 -0.66
N ASN A 2 -2.46 -25.53 -1.71
CA ASN A 2 -1.44 -24.62 -2.26
C ASN A 2 -1.96 -23.18 -2.17
N ILE A 3 -2.00 -22.65 -0.96
CA ILE A 3 -2.51 -21.30 -0.67
C ILE A 3 -1.34 -20.49 -0.14
N LYS A 4 -1.13 -19.30 -0.73
CA LYS A 4 -0.19 -18.31 -0.24
C LYS A 4 -0.95 -17.16 0.44
N VAL A 5 -0.44 -16.69 1.56
CA VAL A 5 -0.94 -15.62 2.42
C VAL A 5 0.20 -14.65 2.71
N PHE A 6 -0.04 -13.37 2.47
CA PHE A 6 0.95 -12.31 2.63
C PHE A 6 0.41 -11.22 3.56
N SER A 7 1.31 -10.59 4.30
CA SER A 7 1.05 -9.32 4.98
C SER A 7 1.82 -8.22 4.26
N VAL A 8 1.12 -7.15 3.85
CA VAL A 8 1.66 -6.14 2.92
C VAL A 8 1.25 -4.74 3.33
N HIS A 9 2.20 -3.80 3.24
CA HIS A 9 1.96 -2.37 3.23
C HIS A 9 2.04 -1.88 1.78
N PRO A 10 1.01 -1.26 1.19
CA PRO A 10 1.10 -0.69 -0.16
C PRO A 10 1.89 0.64 -0.21
N GLY A 11 2.72 0.93 0.81
CA GLY A 11 3.23 2.25 1.14
C GLY A 11 2.19 3.24 1.69
N SER A 12 2.60 4.47 1.96
CA SER A 12 1.69 5.58 2.31
C SER A 12 0.94 6.02 1.07
N VAL A 13 -0.33 5.60 0.91
CA VAL A 13 -1.10 5.85 -0.32
C VAL A 13 -2.16 6.93 -0.11
N GLN A 14 -2.17 7.93 -0.98
CA GLN A 14 -3.23 8.95 -1.03
C GLN A 14 -4.51 8.36 -1.64
N SER A 15 -5.28 7.69 -0.79
CA SER A 15 -6.60 7.15 -1.12
C SER A 15 -7.69 7.87 -0.35
N ASN A 16 -8.95 7.49 -0.58
CA ASN A 16 -10.07 8.03 0.19
C ASN A 16 -10.13 7.52 1.64
N LEU A 17 -9.17 6.74 2.13
CA LEU A 17 -9.21 6.11 3.45
C LEU A 17 -9.35 7.13 4.60
N ALA A 18 -8.56 8.21 4.58
CA ALA A 18 -8.56 9.21 5.66
C ALA A 18 -9.65 10.29 5.52
N ARG A 19 -10.61 10.15 4.60
CA ARG A 19 -11.60 11.20 4.25
C ARG A 19 -12.46 11.74 5.41
N HIS A 20 -12.57 10.99 6.50
CA HIS A 20 -13.34 11.38 7.69
C HIS A 20 -12.47 11.70 8.90
N ILE A 21 -11.14 11.64 8.75
CA ILE A 21 -10.20 12.08 9.77
C ILE A 21 -10.09 13.61 9.59
N SER A 22 -10.23 14.39 10.66
CA SER A 22 -10.11 15.86 10.57
C SER A 22 -8.71 16.23 10.07
N GLY A 23 -8.62 16.97 8.95
CA GLY A 23 -7.35 17.24 8.26
C GLY A 23 -6.90 16.11 7.31
N GLY A 24 -7.73 15.09 7.09
CA GLY A 24 -7.44 13.92 6.26
C GLY A 24 -7.18 14.30 4.80
N PHE A 25 -5.95 14.06 4.36
CA PHE A 25 -5.35 14.48 3.07
C PHE A 25 -5.54 15.96 2.68
N GLN A 26 -6.15 16.77 3.55
CA GLN A 26 -6.37 18.20 3.38
C GLN A 26 -5.08 18.95 3.74
N ALA A 27 -4.04 18.78 2.91
CA ALA A 27 -2.97 19.76 2.73
C ALA A 27 -2.03 19.34 1.59
N SER A 28 -2.00 20.19 0.55
CA SER A 28 -0.75 20.74 -0.01
C SER A 28 0.14 19.86 -0.89
N PHE A 29 0.95 20.54 -1.72
CA PHE A 29 2.15 20.08 -2.44
C PHE A 29 3.00 19.04 -1.69
N PHE A 30 3.01 19.09 -0.35
CA PHE A 30 3.70 18.11 0.48
C PHE A 30 3.10 16.69 0.41
N ALA A 31 1.80 16.54 0.16
CA ALA A 31 1.18 15.22 0.05
C ALA A 31 1.77 14.39 -1.08
N GLU A 32 2.08 14.99 -2.23
CA GLU A 32 2.74 14.30 -3.35
C GLU A 32 4.18 13.85 -3.03
N PHE A 33 4.83 14.47 -2.03
CA PHE A 33 6.18 14.10 -1.61
C PHE A 33 6.18 12.92 -0.61
N PHE A 34 5.13 12.79 0.20
CA PHE A 34 5.03 11.76 1.24
C PHE A 34 4.14 10.58 0.87
N PHE A 35 3.19 10.77 -0.06
CA PHE A 35 2.20 9.76 -0.42
C PHE A 35 2.31 9.33 -1.88
N LYS A 36 2.27 8.02 -2.09
CA LYS A 36 2.13 7.37 -3.39
C LYS A 36 0.72 7.59 -3.95
N LYS A 37 0.58 7.58 -5.27
CA LYS A 37 -0.73 7.44 -5.94
C LYS A 37 -1.26 6.03 -5.70
N THR A 38 -2.59 5.88 -5.76
CA THR A 38 -3.25 4.57 -5.56
C THR A 38 -2.73 3.48 -6.50
N LEU A 39 -2.41 3.84 -7.76
CA LEU A 39 -1.88 2.88 -8.74
C LEU A 39 -0.48 2.39 -8.37
N GLU A 40 0.38 3.28 -7.88
CA GLU A 40 1.75 2.95 -7.47
C GLU A 40 1.74 2.04 -6.23
N GLY A 41 0.87 2.33 -5.26
CA GLY A 41 0.70 1.48 -4.08
C GLY A 41 0.11 0.09 -4.37
N ALA A 42 -0.74 -0.02 -5.40
CA ALA A 42 -1.32 -1.30 -5.80
C ALA A 42 -0.27 -2.30 -6.32
N GLN A 43 0.86 -1.82 -6.86
CA GLN A 43 1.90 -2.67 -7.43
C GLN A 43 2.45 -3.68 -6.44
N THR A 44 2.69 -3.30 -5.18
CA THR A 44 3.21 -4.23 -4.16
C THR A 44 2.23 -5.37 -3.90
N THR A 45 0.92 -5.09 -3.90
CA THR A 45 -0.10 -6.13 -3.74
C THR A 45 -0.13 -7.07 -4.93
N LEU A 46 -0.03 -6.53 -6.15
CA LEU A 46 0.04 -7.34 -7.38
C LEU A 46 1.30 -8.21 -7.41
N TYR A 47 2.44 -7.69 -7.00
CA TYR A 47 3.68 -8.48 -6.87
C TYR A 47 3.48 -9.66 -5.92
N CYS A 48 2.87 -9.45 -4.75
CA CYS A 48 2.57 -10.53 -3.81
C CYS A 48 1.66 -11.62 -4.44
N ALA A 49 0.67 -11.19 -5.23
CA ALA A 49 -0.30 -12.11 -5.84
C ALA A 49 0.27 -12.90 -7.04
N LEU A 50 1.14 -12.28 -7.83
CA LEU A 50 1.56 -12.80 -9.13
C LEU A 50 2.94 -13.45 -9.10
N GLU A 51 3.86 -12.92 -8.30
CA GLU A 51 5.29 -13.21 -8.45
C GLU A 51 5.97 -13.59 -7.14
N ALA A 52 5.51 -13.10 -5.98
CA ALA A 52 6.22 -13.30 -4.73
C ALA A 52 6.24 -14.77 -4.25
N GLU A 53 7.40 -15.14 -3.70
CA GLU A 53 7.59 -16.34 -2.91
C GLU A 53 7.24 -16.07 -1.46
N GLN A 54 6.57 -17.02 -0.81
CA GLN A 54 6.11 -16.84 0.57
C GLN A 54 7.19 -17.24 1.57
N ASN A 55 7.48 -16.33 2.49
CA ASN A 55 8.30 -16.57 3.68
C ASN A 55 7.61 -15.96 4.91
N ASN A 56 7.58 -16.71 6.02
CA ASN A 56 6.92 -16.29 7.27
C ASN A 56 7.59 -15.08 7.94
N GLU A 57 8.82 -14.75 7.57
CA GLU A 57 9.56 -13.61 8.12
C GLU A 57 9.44 -12.35 7.27
N HIS A 58 8.80 -12.44 6.09
CA HIS A 58 8.79 -11.36 5.11
C HIS A 58 7.53 -10.50 5.19
N TYR A 59 7.75 -9.19 5.17
CA TYR A 59 6.72 -8.16 5.06
C TYR A 59 7.04 -7.28 3.84
N TYR A 60 6.03 -7.00 3.01
CA TYR A 60 6.22 -6.35 1.71
C TYR A 60 5.76 -4.88 1.75
N PHE A 61 6.48 -3.99 1.05
CA PHE A 61 6.28 -2.52 1.04
C PHE A 61 6.06 -1.92 -0.36
#